data_AF-A0AAW2R6Y0-F1
#
_entry.id   AF-A0AAW2R6Y0-F1
#
_cell.length_a   1.000
_cell.length_b   1.000
_cell.length_c   1.000
_cell.angle_alpha   90.00
_cell.angle_beta   90.00
_cell.angle_gamma   90.00
#
_symmetry.space_group_name_H-M   'P 1'
#
loop_
_entity.id
_entity.type
_entity.pdbx_description
1 polymer ?
#
loop_
_entity_poly.entity_id
_entity_poly.type
_entity_poly.pdbx_seq_one_letter_code
_entity_poly.pdbx_strand_id
1 'polypeptide(L)'
;MIEFQASGDGESSKKLKLYSYWRSSCSCRVRIALNLKGLDYEYIAINLLKGENKTPEFLKLNPLGSVPVLVDGDITVADSFAILLASFLIHYSATYVQLFCFQC
;
A
#
# COMPACT_ATOMS: atom_id res chain seq x y z
N MET A 1 -27.98 -17.57 -0.26
CA MET A 1 -27.67 -16.14 -0.07
C MET A 1 -27.00 -16.02 1.29
N ILE A 2 -25.71 -16.36 1.38
CA ILE A 2 -24.92 -16.21 2.62
C ILE A 2 -23.69 -15.42 2.20
N GLU A 3 -23.56 -14.22 2.74
CA GLU A 3 -22.42 -13.33 2.57
C GLU A 3 -21.17 -14.01 3.14
N PHE A 4 -20.16 -14.19 2.31
CA PHE A 4 -18.84 -14.63 2.75
C PHE A 4 -18.09 -13.37 3.18
N GLN A 5 -18.23 -13.02 4.46
CA GLN A 5 -17.42 -11.99 5.11
C GLN A 5 -15.98 -12.50 5.13
N ALA A 6 -15.16 -12.00 4.22
CA ALA A 6 -13.71 -12.15 4.27
C ALA A 6 -13.19 -11.25 5.40
N SER A 7 -13.22 -11.77 6.62
CA SER A 7 -12.47 -11.23 7.75
C SER A 7 -10.98 -11.44 7.46
N GLY A 8 -10.35 -10.42 6.87
CA GLY A 8 -8.91 -10.35 6.70
C GLY A 8 -8.24 -10.18 8.06
N ASP A 9 -7.32 -11.09 8.35
CA ASP A 9 -6.62 -11.23 9.62
C ASP A 9 -5.93 -9.93 10.03
N GLY A 10 -6.21 -9.49 11.26
CA GLY A 10 -5.61 -8.30 11.84
C GLY A 10 -4.18 -8.55 12.28
N GLU A 11 -3.28 -7.61 11.96
CA GLU A 11 -2.08 -7.35 12.75
C GLU A 11 -1.80 -5.84 12.74
N SER A 12 -2.11 -5.25 13.89
CA SER A 12 -1.63 -3.98 14.45
C SER A 12 -2.08 -2.65 13.85
N SER A 13 -2.72 -1.86 14.71
CA SER A 13 -3.19 -0.48 14.53
C SER A 13 -2.09 0.50 14.11
N LYS A 14 -1.66 0.45 12.85
CA LYS A 14 -0.93 1.50 12.15
C LYS A 14 -1.68 1.77 10.86
N LYS A 15 -2.33 2.93 10.79
CA LYS A 15 -3.18 3.32 9.67
C LYS A 15 -2.33 3.41 8.41
N LEU A 16 -2.45 2.43 7.51
CA LEU A 16 -1.79 2.41 6.21
C LEU A 16 -2.13 3.69 5.46
N LYS A 17 -1.14 4.49 5.09
CA LYS A 17 -1.34 5.75 4.36
C LYS A 17 -0.77 5.64 2.97
N LEU A 18 -1.62 5.86 1.97
CA LEU A 18 -1.24 5.89 0.57
C LEU A 18 -1.26 7.33 0.06
N TYR A 19 -0.07 7.87 -0.18
CA TYR A 19 0.08 9.14 -0.90
C TYR A 19 0.03 8.88 -2.40
N SER A 20 -0.98 9.46 -3.05
CA SER A 20 -1.32 9.11 -4.42
C SER A 20 -1.85 10.31 -5.21
N TYR A 21 -1.69 10.25 -6.52
CA TYR A 21 -2.26 11.22 -7.44
C TYR A 21 -3.16 10.55 -8.47
N TRP A 22 -4.39 11.04 -8.59
CA TRP A 22 -5.42 10.39 -9.38
C TRP A 22 -5.09 10.24 -10.88
N ARG A 23 -4.27 11.13 -11.46
CA ARG A 23 -3.83 11.04 -12.87
C ARG A 23 -2.54 10.27 -13.07
N SER A 24 -1.87 9.80 -12.01
CA SER A 24 -0.61 9.06 -12.15
C SER A 24 -0.87 7.58 -12.42
N SER A 25 -0.31 7.04 -13.50
CA SER A 25 -0.41 5.63 -13.88
C SER A 25 0.26 4.71 -12.86
N CYS A 26 1.40 5.12 -12.30
CA CYS A 26 2.12 4.41 -11.23
C CYS A 26 1.28 4.33 -9.94
N SER A 27 0.58 5.42 -9.61
CA SER A 27 -0.36 5.47 -8.48
C SER A 27 -1.60 4.60 -8.70
N CYS A 28 -2.09 4.50 -9.93
CA CYS A 28 -3.23 3.66 -10.28
C CYS A 28 -2.94 2.17 -10.02
N ARG A 29 -1.74 1.69 -10.39
CA ARG A 29 -1.32 0.30 -10.17
C ARG A 29 -1.34 -0.09 -8.68
N VAL A 30 -0.81 0.78 -7.82
CA VAL A 30 -0.78 0.55 -6.37
C VAL A 30 -2.19 0.52 -5.78
N ARG A 31 -3.07 1.44 -6.20
CA ARG A 31 -4.48 1.41 -5.80
C ARG A 31 -5.17 0.11 -6.19
N ILE A 32 -4.97 -0.35 -7.43
CA ILE A 32 -5.55 -1.61 -7.90
C ILE A 32 -5.01 -2.77 -7.06
N ALA A 33 -3.70 -2.84 -6.83
CA ALA A 33 -3.10 -3.90 -6.03
C ALA A 33 -3.59 -3.93 -4.58
N LEU A 34 -3.78 -2.77 -3.94
CA LEU A 34 -4.33 -2.69 -2.58
C LEU A 34 -5.80 -3.10 -2.55
N ASN A 35 -6.61 -2.67 -3.52
CA ASN A 35 -8.01 -3.08 -3.64
C ASN A 35 -8.14 -4.59 -3.93
N LEU A 36 -7.29 -5.16 -4.79
CA LEU A 36 -7.26 -6.60 -5.06
C LEU A 36 -6.91 -7.42 -3.81
N LYS A 37 -6.18 -6.83 -2.87
CA LYS A 37 -5.82 -7.44 -1.59
C LYS A 37 -6.85 -7.19 -0.49
N GLY A 38 -7.83 -6.33 -0.72
CA GLY A 38 -8.82 -5.97 0.30
C GLY A 38 -8.23 -5.29 1.53
N LEU A 39 -7.08 -4.61 1.38
CA LEU A 39 -6.46 -3.89 2.50
C LEU A 39 -7.12 -2.53 2.69
N ASP A 40 -7.46 -2.20 3.93
CA ASP A 40 -7.90 -0.87 4.30
C ASP A 40 -6.71 0.09 4.39
N TYR A 41 -6.77 1.19 3.63
CA TYR A 41 -5.76 2.24 3.65
C TYR A 41 -6.41 3.63 3.58
N GLU A 42 -5.75 4.59 4.21
CA GLU A 42 -6.06 6.01 4.14
C GLU A 42 -5.47 6.59 2.85
N TYR A 43 -6.35 7.08 1.98
CA TYR A 43 -5.97 7.71 0.72
C TYR A 43 -5.65 9.20 0.92
N ILE A 44 -4.40 9.59 0.72
CA ILE A 44 -3.95 10.98 0.78
C ILE A 44 -3.68 11.46 -0.65
N ALA A 45 -4.55 12.36 -1.15
CA ALA A 45 -4.39 12.95 -2.47
C ALA A 45 -3.27 14.00 -2.45
N ILE A 46 -2.23 13.80 -3.26
CA ILE A 46 -1.16 14.77 -3.47
C ILE A 46 -1.33 15.43 -4.84
N ASN A 47 -1.42 16.75 -4.87
CA ASN A 47 -1.58 17.50 -6.09
C ASN A 47 -0.22 17.87 -6.70
N LEU A 48 0.16 17.16 -7.77
CA LEU A 48 1.39 17.42 -8.50
C LEU A 48 1.37 18.76 -9.24
N LEU A 49 0.19 19.26 -9.64
CA LEU A 49 0.08 20.56 -10.34
C LEU A 49 0.34 21.74 -9.41
N LYS A 50 0.01 21.58 -8.12
CA LYS A 50 0.30 22.56 -7.07
C LYS A 50 1.71 22.41 -6.48
N GLY A 51 2.46 21.40 -6.90
CA GLY A 51 3.80 21.13 -6.39
C GLY A 51 3.83 20.63 -4.95
N GLU A 52 2.74 20.04 -4.45
CA GLU A 52 2.63 19.53 -3.07
C GLU A 52 3.66 18.41 -2.79
N ASN A 53 4.11 17.72 -3.84
CA ASN A 53 5.18 16.73 -3.79
C ASN A 53 6.59 17.31 -3.52
N LYS A 54 6.74 18.64 -3.57
CA LYS A 54 7.99 19.35 -3.22
C LYS A 54 7.94 20.00 -1.85
N THR A 55 6.85 19.82 -1.11
CA THR A 55 6.76 20.35 0.26
C THR A 55 7.79 19.68 1.15
N PRO A 56 8.36 20.40 2.12
CA PRO A 56 9.35 19.84 3.05
C PRO A 56 8.78 18.67 3.86
N GLU A 57 7.45 18.62 4.06
CA GLU A 57 6.78 17.50 4.71
C GLU A 57 6.79 16.23 3.83
N PHE A 58 6.53 16.36 2.53
CA PHE A 58 6.57 15.23 1.61
C PHE A 58 8.00 14.77 1.32
N LEU A 59 8.95 15.70 1.24
CA LEU A 59 10.36 15.38 1.01
C LEU A 59 11.00 14.60 2.17
N LYS A 60 10.48 14.74 3.41
CA LYS A 60 10.88 13.89 4.53
C LYS A 60 10.46 12.43 4.35
N LEU A 61 9.34 12.19 3.65
CA LEU A 61 8.86 10.84 3.35
C LEU A 61 9.57 10.25 2.13
N ASN A 62 9.76 11.07 1.10
CA ASN A 62 10.45 10.68 -0.11
C ASN A 62 11.31 11.86 -0.63
N PRO A 63 12.65 11.81 -0.47
CA PRO A 63 13.53 12.88 -0.93
C PRO A 63 13.49 13.06 -2.46
N LEU A 64 13.02 12.06 -3.21
CA LEU A 64 12.84 12.16 -4.66
C LEU A 64 11.58 12.95 -5.05
N GLY A 65 10.64 13.19 -4.13
CA GLY A 65 9.40 13.93 -4.41
C GLY A 65 8.48 13.23 -5.41
N SER A 66 8.60 11.91 -5.54
CA SER A 66 7.80 11.09 -6.48
C SER A 66 6.63 10.43 -5.78
N VAL A 67 5.53 10.27 -6.50
CA VAL A 67 4.36 9.47 -6.09
C VAL A 67 4.30 8.18 -6.93
N PRO A 68 3.83 7.04 -6.40
CA PRO A 68 3.20 6.84 -5.09
C PRO A 68 4.19 6.61 -3.93
N VAL A 69 3.73 6.91 -2.71
CA VAL A 69 4.42 6.56 -1.45
C VAL A 69 3.43 5.86 -0.53
N LEU A 70 3.80 4.69 -0.02
CA LEU A 70 3.02 3.93 0.96
C LEU A 70 3.72 4.01 2.31
N VAL A 71 2.98 4.34 3.36
CA VAL A 71 3.47 4.39 4.73
C VAL A 71 2.71 3.36 5.54
N ASP A 72 3.44 2.38 6.06
CA ASP A 72 2.96 1.35 6.97
C ASP A 72 3.67 1.51 8.31
N GLY A 73 3.16 2.41 9.13
CA GLY A 73 3.76 2.73 10.41
C GLY A 73 5.16 3.34 10.31
N ASP A 74 6.18 2.51 10.60
CA ASP A 74 7.60 2.93 10.55
C ASP A 74 8.21 2.66 9.16
N ILE A 75 7.55 1.84 8.34
CA ILE A 75 8.04 1.47 7.03
C ILE A 75 7.47 2.47 6.02
N THR A 76 8.39 3.15 5.32
CA THR A 76 8.03 4.09 4.25
C THR A 76 8.56 3.52 2.94
N VAL A 77 7.66 3.12 2.05
CA VAL A 77 8.02 2.58 0.74
C VAL A 77 7.65 3.59 -0.32
N ALA A 78 8.67 4.14 -0.97
CA ALA A 78 8.52 4.92 -2.19
C ALA A 78 8.72 4.01 -3.40
N ASP A 79 8.10 4.37 -4.53
CA ASP A 79 8.09 3.64 -5.80
C ASP A 79 6.95 2.61 -5.94
N SER A 80 6.27 2.68 -7.09
CA SER A 80 5.20 1.75 -7.45
C SER A 80 5.65 0.29 -7.51
N PHE A 81 6.85 -0.02 -8.02
CA PHE A 81 7.31 -1.41 -8.11
C PHE A 81 7.68 -1.98 -6.75
N ALA A 82 8.34 -1.17 -5.91
CA ALA A 82 8.67 -1.55 -4.55
C ALA A 82 7.41 -1.80 -3.72
N ILE A 83 6.39 -0.94 -3.84
CA ILE A 83 5.10 -1.13 -3.15
C ILE A 83 4.39 -2.40 -3.63
N LEU A 84 4.38 -2.65 -4.95
CA LEU A 84 3.81 -3.89 -5.50
C LEU A 84 4.55 -5.10 -4.93
N LEU A 85 5.87 -5.14 -5.03
CA LEU A 85 6.67 -6.27 -4.55
C LEU A 85 6.54 -6.47 -3.03
N ALA A 86 6.64 -5.40 -2.24
CA ALA A 86 6.49 -5.45 -0.78
C ALA A 86 5.11 -6.01 -0.40
N SER A 87 4.05 -5.51 -1.06
CA SER A 87 2.71 -6.04 -0.81
C SER A 87 2.62 -7.53 -1.16
N PHE A 88 3.31 -8.00 -2.21
CA PHE A 88 3.32 -9.42 -2.58
C PHE A 88 4.07 -10.27 -1.55
N LEU A 89 5.23 -9.82 -1.08
CA LEU A 89 6.06 -10.55 -0.12
C LEU A 89 5.41 -10.68 1.26
N ILE A 90 4.77 -9.62 1.76
CA ILE A 90 4.08 -9.64 3.07
C ILE A 90 2.93 -10.66 3.06
N HIS A 91 2.26 -10.84 1.93
CA HIS A 91 1.17 -11.81 1.79
C HIS A 91 1.65 -13.21 1.39
N TYR A 92 2.79 -13.34 0.70
CA TYR A 92 3.32 -14.64 0.28
C TYR A 92 3.65 -15.54 1.48
N SER A 93 3.99 -14.96 2.63
CA SER A 93 4.25 -15.72 3.86
C SER A 93 2.97 -16.32 4.48
N ALA A 94 1.83 -15.62 4.41
CA ALA A 94 0.56 -16.13 4.94
C ALA A 94 -0.03 -17.25 4.07
N THR A 95 0.04 -17.12 2.73
CA THR A 95 -0.53 -18.13 1.82
C THR A 95 0.32 -19.39 1.73
N TYR A 96 1.66 -19.31 1.86
CA TYR A 96 2.51 -20.51 1.84
C TYR A 96 2.50 -21.29 3.16
N VAL A 97 2.33 -20.66 4.32
CA VAL A 97 2.33 -21.37 5.60
C VAL A 97 1.02 -22.14 5.82
N GLN A 98 -0.14 -21.66 5.36
CA GLN A 98 -1.38 -22.46 5.39
C GLN A 98 -1.36 -23.65 4.42
N LEU A 99 -0.72 -23.53 3.25
CA LEU A 99 -0.56 -24.64 2.30
C LEU A 99 0.50 -25.67 2.72
N PHE A 100 1.50 -25.28 3.51
CA PHE A 100 2.50 -26.23 4.04
C PHE A 100 2.11 -26.86 5.40
N CYS A 101 1.22 -26.21 6.16
CA CYS A 101 0.72 -26.76 7.44
C CYS A 101 -0.49 -27.71 7.28
N PHE A 102 -1.19 -27.71 6.14
CA PHE A 102 -2.26 -28.69 5.83
C PHE A 102 -1.76 -30.02 5.24
N GLN A 103 -0.43 -30.20 5.13
CA GLN A 103 0.21 -31.44 4.69
C GLN A 103 1.13 -32.04 5.78
N CYS A 104 0.74 -31.93 7.05
CA CYS A 104 1.21 -32.78 8.14
C CYS A 104 0.04 -33.42 8.87
#